data_AF-A0A075GV63-F1
#
_entry.id   AF-A0A075GV63-F1
#
_cell.length_a   1.000
_cell.length_b   1.000
_cell.length_c   1.000
_cell.angle_alpha   90.00
_cell.angle_beta   90.00
_cell.angle_gamma   90.00
#
_symmetry.space_group_name_H-M   'P 1'
#
loop_
_entity.id
_entity.type
_entity.pdbx_description
1 polymer ?
#
loop_
_entity_poly.entity_id
_entity_poly.type
_entity_poly.pdbx_seq_one_letter_code
_entity_poly.pdbx_strand_id
1 'polypeptide(L)'
;MAGDWRVSWSHQLEGKVGAIATLNDGVIIATGGIVRLLNDLGDFIWKRTFQFDVYRLVSDGTSVAVLSGPGFHLLDIRTGNPLGEGRSVGGGFRDCLPRPGGGWLLADRGDHIHMFNREGRGISRLRPGRIRKLIGWLDREHLIAINDDGHLICLRLFGENSQRIIEDRRWSWASRLTNGRLLVQSVDGAIHEGIPNPFGWDSLEQLIETGVDPLEAAMTGDGWWMLTMDGVLDRIPPTEGESWPAGVHISSNDSDIITTATRDGLIRWWESPKLISKRDFFLRKLVSEERQRVDWEQRQVIFEAARDAEENGLLTRAIELYNTLGRQEDVRRILAIREAGG
;
A
#
# COMPACT_ATOMS: atom_id res chain seq x y z
N MET A 1 6.63 -19.73 12.30
CA MET A 1 6.66 -20.19 10.90
C MET A 1 6.75 -18.95 10.05
N ALA A 2 7.80 -18.79 9.25
CA ALA A 2 7.80 -17.77 8.21
C ALA A 2 6.72 -18.21 7.21
N GLY A 3 5.62 -17.48 7.14
CA GLY A 3 4.62 -17.71 6.11
C GLY A 3 5.07 -17.10 4.79
N ASP A 4 4.29 -17.33 3.74
CA ASP A 4 4.49 -16.71 2.43
C ASP A 4 3.52 -15.53 2.23
N TRP A 5 3.82 -14.66 1.27
CA TRP A 5 2.86 -13.65 0.82
C TRP A 5 1.58 -14.33 0.36
N ARG A 6 0.42 -13.78 0.77
CA ARG A 6 -0.87 -14.35 0.39
C ARG A 6 -1.83 -13.29 -0.12
N VAL A 7 -2.65 -13.67 -1.09
CA VAL A 7 -3.82 -12.88 -1.49
C VAL A 7 -4.84 -12.93 -0.35
N SER A 8 -5.08 -11.79 0.28
CA SER A 8 -6.10 -11.63 1.33
C SER A 8 -7.50 -11.57 0.72
N TRP A 9 -7.64 -10.82 -0.38
CA TRP A 9 -8.87 -10.72 -1.17
C TRP A 9 -8.56 -10.39 -2.62
N SER A 10 -9.54 -10.66 -3.49
CA SER A 10 -9.50 -10.29 -4.90
C SER A 10 -10.85 -9.81 -5.39
N HIS A 11 -10.85 -8.84 -6.30
CA HIS A 11 -12.07 -8.29 -6.90
C HIS A 11 -11.97 -8.29 -8.43
N GLN A 12 -13.03 -8.74 -9.09
CA GLN A 12 -13.18 -8.57 -10.52
C GLN A 12 -13.94 -7.27 -10.79
N LEU A 13 -13.24 -6.27 -11.33
CA LEU A 13 -13.86 -5.01 -11.76
C LEU A 13 -14.19 -5.06 -13.25
N GLU A 14 -15.19 -4.28 -13.66
CA GLU A 14 -15.51 -4.09 -15.07
C GLU A 14 -14.59 -3.05 -15.72
N GLY A 15 -14.04 -3.40 -16.89
CA GLY A 15 -13.24 -2.51 -17.72
C GLY A 15 -11.74 -2.68 -17.52
N LYS A 16 -10.98 -2.03 -18.40
CA LYS A 16 -9.52 -2.15 -18.43
C LYS A 16 -8.87 -1.37 -17.29
N VAL A 17 -8.00 -2.01 -16.52
CA VAL A 17 -7.25 -1.32 -15.46
C VAL A 17 -6.20 -0.41 -16.08
N GLY A 18 -6.31 0.89 -15.81
CA GLY A 18 -5.40 1.91 -16.31
C GLY A 18 -4.29 2.27 -15.33
N ALA A 19 -4.55 2.17 -14.03
CA ALA A 19 -3.58 2.41 -12.97
C ALA A 19 -4.09 1.89 -11.61
N ILE A 20 -3.17 1.63 -10.69
CA ILE A 20 -3.44 1.37 -9.27
C ILE A 20 -2.48 2.18 -8.39
N ALA A 21 -2.90 2.49 -7.18
CA ALA A 21 -2.05 3.08 -6.14
C ALA A 21 -2.41 2.46 -4.78
N THR A 22 -1.46 1.70 -4.23
CA THR A 22 -1.60 1.05 -2.91
C THR A 22 -1.37 2.07 -1.80
N LEU A 23 -2.25 2.03 -0.80
CA LEU A 23 -2.17 2.81 0.44
C LEU A 23 -1.96 1.86 1.62
N ASN A 24 -1.78 2.42 2.81
CA ASN A 24 -1.66 1.60 4.03
C ASN A 24 -2.96 0.90 4.42
N ASP A 25 -4.10 1.51 4.11
CA ASP A 25 -5.45 1.10 4.53
C ASP A 25 -6.39 0.86 3.35
N GLY A 26 -5.85 0.70 2.14
CA GLY A 26 -6.66 0.45 0.95
C GLY A 26 -5.89 0.60 -0.36
N VAL A 27 -6.62 0.55 -1.47
CA VAL A 27 -6.07 0.72 -2.82
C VAL A 27 -7.00 1.57 -3.66
N ILE A 28 -6.41 2.53 -4.38
CA ILE A 28 -7.09 3.32 -5.39
C ILE A 28 -6.88 2.64 -6.75
N ILE A 29 -7.96 2.39 -7.47
CA ILE A 29 -7.94 1.70 -8.76
C ILE A 29 -8.64 2.54 -9.82
N ALA A 30 -8.01 2.65 -10.99
CA ALA A 30 -8.58 3.26 -12.18
C ALA A 30 -8.96 2.16 -13.20
N THR A 31 -10.23 2.13 -13.59
CA THR A 31 -10.75 1.30 -14.69
C THR A 31 -11.38 2.21 -15.74
N GLY A 32 -10.72 2.38 -16.89
CA GLY A 32 -11.07 3.44 -17.85
C GLY A 32 -11.12 4.82 -17.18
N GLY A 33 -12.20 5.56 -17.37
CA GLY A 33 -12.44 6.85 -16.71
C GLY A 33 -12.97 6.77 -15.28
N ILE A 34 -13.04 5.60 -14.64
CA ILE A 34 -13.59 5.48 -13.28
C ILE A 34 -12.48 5.19 -12.27
N VAL A 35 -12.37 6.03 -11.24
CA VAL A 35 -11.46 5.85 -10.10
C VAL A 35 -12.25 5.47 -8.86
N ARG A 36 -11.78 4.48 -8.10
CA ARG A 36 -12.42 4.01 -6.87
C ARG A 36 -11.39 3.76 -5.79
N LEU A 37 -11.77 3.95 -4.53
CA LEU A 37 -11.02 3.47 -3.37
C LEU A 37 -11.71 2.23 -2.78
N LEU A 38 -10.93 1.18 -2.57
CA LEU A 38 -11.29 0.03 -1.74
C LEU A 38 -10.47 0.08 -0.46
N ASN A 39 -11.04 -0.29 0.69
CA ASN A 39 -10.29 -0.43 1.94
C ASN A 39 -9.44 -1.71 1.96
N ASP A 40 -8.72 -1.93 3.07
CA ASP A 40 -7.91 -3.10 3.34
C ASP A 40 -8.70 -4.42 3.45
N LEU A 41 -10.03 -4.36 3.55
CA LEU A 41 -10.95 -5.51 3.51
C LEU A 41 -11.57 -5.75 2.12
N GLY A 42 -11.30 -4.87 1.15
CA GLY A 42 -11.87 -4.93 -0.19
C GLY A 42 -13.25 -4.30 -0.34
N ASP A 43 -13.75 -3.57 0.66
CA ASP A 43 -15.01 -2.84 0.57
C ASP A 43 -14.85 -1.52 -0.18
N PHE A 44 -15.84 -1.16 -1.00
CA PHE A 44 -15.87 0.10 -1.71
C PHE A 44 -16.11 1.28 -0.76
N ILE A 45 -15.23 2.27 -0.80
CA ILE A 45 -15.34 3.49 0.01
C ILE A 45 -15.92 4.64 -0.80
N TRP A 46 -15.33 4.96 -1.94
CA TRP A 46 -15.84 6.01 -2.83
C TRP A 46 -15.52 5.73 -4.30
N LYS A 47 -16.24 6.43 -5.20
CA LYS A 47 -16.08 6.35 -6.65
C LYS A 47 -16.14 7.75 -7.27
N ARG A 48 -15.30 7.97 -8.30
CA ARG A 48 -15.30 9.15 -9.15
C ARG A 48 -15.18 8.80 -10.61
N THR A 49 -15.79 9.63 -11.46
CA THR A 49 -15.77 9.47 -12.91
C THR A 49 -15.06 10.66 -13.53
N PHE A 50 -14.21 10.38 -14.51
CA PHE A 50 -13.47 11.30 -15.32
C PHE A 50 -13.92 11.19 -16.78
N GLN A 51 -13.70 12.27 -17.53
CA GLN A 51 -14.09 12.33 -18.95
C GLN A 51 -13.24 11.41 -19.84
N PHE A 52 -11.98 11.18 -19.48
CA PHE A 52 -11.06 10.35 -20.22
C PHE A 52 -10.55 9.20 -19.35
N ASP A 53 -9.94 8.22 -20.00
CA ASP A 53 -9.29 7.12 -19.30
C ASP A 53 -8.15 7.62 -18.42
N VAL A 54 -8.14 7.13 -17.19
CA VAL A 54 -7.12 7.42 -16.19
C VAL A 54 -5.97 6.43 -16.38
N TYR A 55 -4.77 6.95 -16.62
CA TYR A 55 -3.58 6.15 -16.95
C TYR A 55 -2.48 6.23 -15.89
N ARG A 56 -2.65 7.07 -14.87
CA ARG A 56 -1.69 7.16 -13.75
C ARG A 56 -2.37 7.67 -12.49
N LEU A 57 -2.06 7.01 -11.38
CA LEU A 57 -2.45 7.37 -10.03
C LEU A 57 -1.18 7.45 -9.18
N VAL A 58 -1.01 8.51 -8.40
CA VAL A 58 0.11 8.65 -7.45
C VAL A 58 -0.42 9.30 -6.18
N SER A 59 -0.11 8.72 -5.02
CA SER A 59 -0.50 9.29 -3.73
C SER A 59 0.67 9.93 -3.01
N ASP A 60 0.40 11.00 -2.25
CA ASP A 60 1.31 11.57 -1.24
C ASP A 60 0.90 11.21 0.20
N GLY A 61 -0.06 10.29 0.35
CA GLY A 61 -0.65 9.86 1.62
C GLY A 61 -1.83 10.73 2.11
N THR A 62 -2.01 11.94 1.57
CA THR A 62 -3.16 12.82 1.92
C THR A 62 -4.08 13.04 0.72
N SER A 63 -3.50 13.07 -0.46
CA SER A 63 -4.17 13.32 -1.73
C SER A 63 -3.67 12.35 -2.80
N VAL A 64 -4.42 12.26 -3.88
CA VAL A 64 -4.07 11.45 -5.05
C VAL A 64 -4.05 12.31 -6.31
N ALA A 65 -2.92 12.29 -7.00
CA ALA A 65 -2.78 12.81 -8.35
C ALA A 65 -3.37 11.82 -9.35
N VAL A 66 -4.28 12.31 -10.18
CA VAL A 66 -4.96 11.55 -11.23
C VAL A 66 -4.61 12.16 -12.57
N LEU A 67 -3.97 11.39 -13.44
CA LEU A 67 -3.71 11.79 -14.83
C LEU A 67 -4.72 11.13 -15.77
N SER A 68 -5.45 11.97 -16.51
CA SER A 68 -6.59 11.56 -17.35
C SER A 68 -6.63 12.40 -18.62
N GLY A 69 -6.42 11.77 -19.79
CA GLY A 69 -6.24 12.48 -21.06
C GLY A 69 -5.15 13.58 -20.97
N PRO A 70 -5.47 14.86 -21.28
CA PRO A 70 -4.55 15.98 -21.11
C PRO A 70 -4.50 16.55 -19.68
N GLY A 71 -5.37 16.07 -18.78
CA GLY A 71 -5.62 16.63 -17.47
C GLY A 71 -4.80 16.02 -16.34
N PHE A 72 -4.55 16.85 -15.33
CA PHE A 72 -4.06 16.53 -14.00
C PHE A 72 -5.12 16.99 -13.00
N HIS A 73 -5.59 16.07 -12.16
CA HIS A 73 -6.55 16.33 -11.10
C HIS A 73 -5.99 15.90 -9.76
N LEU A 74 -6.42 16.57 -8.69
CA LEU A 74 -6.11 16.18 -7.32
C LEU A 74 -7.40 15.84 -6.60
N LEU A 75 -7.41 14.68 -5.95
CA LEU A 75 -8.49 14.28 -5.08
C LEU A 75 -7.99 14.18 -3.64
N ASP A 76 -8.86 14.54 -2.70
CA ASP A 76 -8.72 14.16 -1.30
C ASP A 76 -8.87 12.64 -1.18
N ILE A 77 -7.92 11.99 -0.51
CA ILE A 77 -7.86 10.52 -0.50
C ILE A 77 -9.02 9.88 0.27
N ARG A 78 -9.53 10.57 1.31
CA ARG A 78 -10.56 10.05 2.19
C ARG A 78 -11.95 10.13 1.57
N THR A 79 -12.20 11.21 0.83
CA THR A 79 -13.52 11.52 0.30
C THR A 79 -13.64 11.31 -1.20
N GLY A 80 -12.52 11.26 -1.92
CA GLY A 80 -12.49 11.28 -3.38
C GLY A 80 -12.96 12.61 -3.98
N ASN A 81 -13.10 13.67 -3.17
CA ASN A 81 -13.52 14.99 -3.64
C ASN A 81 -12.35 15.71 -4.34
N PRO A 82 -12.59 16.45 -5.43
CA PRO A 82 -11.55 17.24 -6.06
C PRO A 82 -11.07 18.37 -5.12
N LEU A 83 -9.75 18.54 -5.03
CA LEU A 83 -9.11 19.61 -4.25
C LEU A 83 -8.94 20.91 -5.05
N GLY A 84 -9.31 20.91 -6.33
CA GLY A 84 -9.26 22.07 -7.21
C GLY A 84 -9.79 21.75 -8.61
N GLU A 85 -9.71 22.72 -9.52
CA GLU A 85 -10.27 22.62 -10.88
C GLU A 85 -9.47 21.73 -11.85
N GLY A 86 -8.31 21.22 -11.42
CA GLY A 86 -7.38 20.50 -12.28
C GLY A 86 -6.61 21.42 -13.23
N ARG A 87 -5.63 20.85 -13.93
CA ARG A 87 -4.75 21.56 -14.86
C ARG A 87 -4.53 20.71 -16.10
N SER A 88 -4.27 21.34 -17.24
CA SER A 88 -4.00 20.62 -18.48
C SER A 88 -2.86 21.28 -19.25
N VAL A 89 -2.21 20.47 -20.09
CA VAL A 89 -1.19 20.90 -21.03
C VAL A 89 -1.46 20.27 -22.39
N GLY A 90 -0.98 20.91 -23.46
CA GLY A 90 -1.06 20.33 -24.81
C GLY A 90 -0.38 18.95 -24.84
N GLY A 91 -1.07 17.94 -25.35
CA GLY A 91 -0.59 16.56 -25.36
C GLY A 91 -0.65 15.82 -24.02
N GLY A 92 -0.90 16.52 -22.91
CA GLY A 92 -1.05 15.92 -21.58
C GLY A 92 0.23 15.56 -20.85
N PHE A 93 0.05 15.00 -19.66
CA PHE A 93 1.15 14.58 -18.80
C PHE A 93 1.59 13.15 -19.11
N ARG A 94 2.86 12.85 -18.85
CA ARG A 94 3.42 11.50 -18.97
C ARG A 94 3.56 10.85 -17.61
N ASP A 95 4.06 11.62 -16.65
CA ASP A 95 4.41 11.10 -15.35
C ASP A 95 4.23 12.12 -14.23
N CYS A 96 4.11 11.64 -12.99
CA CYS A 96 3.91 12.45 -11.79
C CYS A 96 4.68 11.88 -10.59
N LEU A 97 5.12 12.78 -9.71
CA LEU A 97 5.68 12.48 -8.39
C LEU A 97 5.20 13.49 -7.35
N PRO A 98 4.99 13.06 -6.10
CA PRO A 98 4.91 13.99 -4.97
C PRO A 98 6.26 14.66 -4.76
N ARG A 99 6.26 15.90 -4.26
CA ARG A 99 7.48 16.62 -3.90
C ARG A 99 7.78 16.46 -2.41
N PRO A 100 9.07 16.34 -2.00
CA PRO A 100 9.47 16.51 -0.61
C PRO A 100 8.99 17.86 -0.08
N GLY A 101 8.29 17.86 1.06
CA GLY A 101 7.67 19.08 1.62
C GLY A 101 6.29 19.43 1.02
N GLY A 102 5.85 18.71 -0.01
CA GLY A 102 4.49 18.72 -0.54
C GLY A 102 4.30 19.44 -1.88
N GLY A 103 3.17 19.14 -2.51
CA GLY A 103 2.89 19.53 -3.89
C GLY A 103 3.40 18.48 -4.87
N TRP A 104 3.38 18.82 -6.15
CA TRP A 104 3.47 17.84 -7.23
C TRP A 104 4.44 18.26 -8.31
N LEU A 105 5.10 17.27 -8.90
CA LEU A 105 5.96 17.42 -10.06
C LEU A 105 5.42 16.56 -11.19
N LEU A 106 5.19 17.15 -12.36
CA LEU A 106 4.65 16.44 -13.52
C LEU A 106 5.54 16.66 -14.74
N ALA A 107 5.96 15.57 -15.38
CA ALA A 107 6.55 15.62 -16.70
C ALA A 107 5.44 15.62 -17.75
N ASP A 108 5.48 16.56 -18.70
CA ASP A 108 4.58 16.50 -19.84
C ASP A 108 5.05 15.52 -20.92
N ARG A 109 4.21 15.28 -21.93
CA ARG A 109 4.60 14.43 -23.07
C ARG A 109 5.59 15.10 -24.03
N GLY A 110 5.89 16.39 -23.82
CA GLY A 110 6.88 17.16 -24.55
C GLY A 110 8.22 17.13 -23.81
N ASP A 111 8.74 18.32 -23.52
CA ASP A 111 10.07 18.55 -22.94
C ASP A 111 10.05 19.37 -21.66
N HIS A 112 8.87 19.54 -21.03
CA HIS A 112 8.77 20.31 -19.79
C HIS A 112 8.45 19.45 -18.57
N ILE A 113 8.93 19.93 -17.43
CA ILE A 113 8.48 19.54 -16.11
C ILE A 113 7.76 20.72 -15.47
N HIS A 114 6.59 20.46 -14.90
CA HIS A 114 5.71 21.44 -14.27
C HIS A 114 5.68 21.18 -12.76
N MET A 115 5.90 22.23 -11.98
CA MET A 115 5.84 22.19 -10.52
C MET A 115 4.51 22.79 -10.05
N PHE A 116 3.85 22.09 -9.14
CA PHE A 116 2.61 22.52 -8.53
C PHE A 116 2.73 22.50 -7.00
N ASN A 117 1.96 23.37 -6.35
CA ASN A 117 1.80 23.33 -4.90
C ASN A 117 0.85 22.19 -4.48
N ARG A 118 0.57 22.07 -3.18
CA ARG A 118 -0.30 21.02 -2.62
C ARG A 118 -1.72 21.05 -3.18
N GLU A 119 -2.21 22.25 -3.52
CA GLU A 119 -3.55 22.46 -4.09
C GLU A 119 -3.58 22.37 -5.62
N GLY A 120 -2.48 21.96 -6.27
CA GLY A 120 -2.42 21.79 -7.73
C GLY A 120 -2.31 23.11 -8.50
N ARG A 121 -1.94 24.22 -7.84
CA ARG A 121 -1.63 25.50 -8.49
C ARG A 121 -0.20 25.48 -9.00
N GLY A 122 0.00 25.91 -10.25
CA GLY A 122 1.32 25.95 -10.87
C GLY A 122 2.24 26.94 -10.17
N ILE A 123 3.48 26.53 -9.92
CA ILE A 123 4.53 27.33 -9.29
C ILE A 123 5.55 27.75 -10.35
N SER A 124 6.08 26.78 -11.08
CA SER A 124 7.15 26.99 -12.05
C SER A 124 7.17 25.89 -13.12
N ARG A 125 7.93 26.12 -14.17
CA ARG A 125 8.13 25.20 -15.29
C ARG A 125 9.60 25.18 -15.67
N LEU A 126 10.10 24.00 -15.98
CA LEU A 126 11.48 23.74 -16.40
C LEU A 126 11.46 22.98 -17.72
N ARG A 127 12.53 23.06 -18.50
CA ARG A 127 12.66 22.41 -19.80
C ARG A 127 13.92 21.54 -19.89
N PRO A 128 13.97 20.39 -19.18
CA PRO A 128 15.14 19.50 -19.17
C PRO A 128 15.29 18.65 -20.45
N GLY A 129 14.35 18.77 -21.39
CA GLY A 129 14.23 17.85 -22.53
C GLY A 129 13.21 16.75 -22.26
N ARG A 130 13.13 15.79 -23.18
CA ARG A 130 12.16 14.70 -23.09
C ARG A 130 12.52 13.74 -21.96
N ILE A 131 11.60 13.63 -21.00
CA ILE A 131 11.70 12.70 -19.88
C ILE A 131 10.88 11.45 -20.18
N ARG A 132 11.49 10.27 -20.09
CA ARG A 132 10.79 9.00 -20.24
C ARG A 132 10.02 8.67 -18.96
N LYS A 133 10.67 8.81 -17.79
CA LYS A 133 10.07 8.56 -16.47
C LYS A 133 10.77 9.39 -15.40
N LEU A 134 10.01 9.92 -14.46
CA LEU A 134 10.55 10.52 -13.25
C LEU A 134 10.93 9.37 -12.31
N ILE A 135 12.12 9.33 -11.74
CA ILE A 135 12.56 8.18 -10.93
C ILE A 135 12.24 8.43 -9.46
N GLY A 136 12.67 9.58 -8.93
CA GLY A 136 12.38 9.96 -7.55
C GLY A 136 13.34 11.03 -7.04
N TRP A 137 13.14 11.44 -5.79
CA TRP A 137 13.92 12.49 -5.15
C TRP A 137 15.05 11.91 -4.31
N LEU A 138 16.28 12.38 -4.51
CA LEU A 138 17.39 12.06 -3.61
C LEU A 138 17.28 12.85 -2.32
N ASP A 139 16.90 14.12 -2.46
CA ASP A 139 16.70 15.07 -1.37
C ASP A 139 15.66 16.13 -1.77
N ARG A 140 15.64 17.28 -1.08
CA ARG A 140 14.69 18.36 -1.39
C ARG A 140 15.00 19.12 -2.68
N GLU A 141 16.22 19.02 -3.21
CA GLU A 141 16.71 19.78 -4.37
C GLU A 141 16.93 18.92 -5.61
N HIS A 142 17.36 17.68 -5.42
CA HIS A 142 17.84 16.79 -6.47
C HIS A 142 16.80 15.73 -6.82
N LEU A 143 16.38 15.74 -8.07
CA LEU A 143 15.48 14.76 -8.67
C LEU A 143 16.24 13.89 -9.67
N ILE A 144 16.05 12.58 -9.58
CA ILE A 144 16.48 11.65 -10.63
C ILE A 144 15.34 11.43 -11.63
N ALA A 145 15.70 11.42 -12.91
CA ALA A 145 14.83 11.04 -14.00
C ALA A 145 15.61 10.20 -15.02
N ILE A 146 14.90 9.44 -15.85
CA ILE A 146 15.47 8.80 -17.04
C ILE A 146 14.98 9.54 -18.28
N ASN A 147 15.90 9.98 -19.12
CA ASN A 147 15.58 10.69 -20.36
C ASN A 147 15.21 9.73 -21.50
N ASP A 148 14.79 10.27 -22.64
CA ASP A 148 14.39 9.45 -23.81
C ASP A 148 15.55 8.61 -24.38
N ASP A 149 16.80 9.06 -24.18
CA ASP A 149 18.02 8.36 -24.60
C ASP A 149 18.45 7.21 -23.66
N GLY A 150 17.74 7.03 -22.54
CA GLY A 150 18.03 6.00 -21.54
C GLY A 150 19.11 6.36 -20.52
N HIS A 151 19.55 7.61 -20.45
CA HIS A 151 20.48 8.06 -19.41
C HIS A 151 19.72 8.46 -18.16
N LEU A 152 20.26 8.10 -17.00
CA LEU A 152 19.85 8.69 -15.74
C LEU A 152 20.42 10.11 -15.64
N ILE A 153 19.55 11.06 -15.34
CA ILE A 153 19.89 12.46 -15.15
C ILE A 153 19.50 12.90 -13.74
N CYS A 154 20.33 13.74 -13.16
CA CYS A 154 20.03 14.47 -11.95
C CYS A 154 19.65 15.91 -12.31
N LEU A 155 18.45 16.32 -11.92
CA LEU A 155 17.92 17.67 -12.08
C LEU A 155 17.95 18.37 -10.72
N ARG A 156 18.58 19.54 -10.67
CA ARG A 156 18.49 20.44 -9.52
C ARG A 156 17.38 21.45 -9.79
N LEU A 157 16.33 21.41 -8.98
CA LEU A 157 15.08 22.16 -9.23
C LEU A 157 14.96 23.46 -8.42
N PHE A 158 15.91 23.73 -7.51
CA PHE A 158 15.96 24.95 -6.70
C PHE A 158 17.31 25.64 -6.86
N GLY A 159 17.29 26.99 -6.87
CA GLY A 159 18.48 27.80 -7.12
C GLY A 159 18.79 27.92 -8.62
N GLU A 160 20.07 27.80 -8.98
CA GLU A 160 20.48 27.73 -10.38
C GLU A 160 20.14 26.35 -10.94
N ASN A 161 19.09 26.33 -11.76
CA ASN A 161 18.64 25.11 -12.45
C ASN A 161 19.81 24.51 -13.22
N SER A 162 20.16 23.30 -12.86
CA SER A 162 21.23 22.54 -13.50
C SER A 162 20.77 21.12 -13.74
N GLN A 163 21.28 20.57 -14.81
CA GLN A 163 21.03 19.20 -15.23
C GLN A 163 22.37 18.55 -15.49
N ARG A 164 22.46 17.28 -15.13
CA ARG A 164 23.60 16.45 -15.46
C ARG A 164 23.20 15.02 -15.68
N ILE A 165 23.99 14.35 -16.50
CA ILE A 165 23.96 12.91 -16.65
C ILE A 165 24.74 12.32 -15.46
N ILE A 166 24.14 11.34 -14.79
CA ILE A 166 24.73 10.67 -13.61
C ILE A 166 25.88 9.76 -14.07
N GLU A 167 25.71 9.11 -15.22
CA GLU A 167 26.70 8.25 -15.86
C GLU A 167 26.46 8.10 -17.36
N ASP A 168 27.49 7.69 -18.10
CA ASP A 168 27.41 7.49 -19.56
C ASP A 168 26.67 6.21 -19.97
N ARG A 169 26.43 5.27 -19.04
CA ARG A 169 25.71 4.04 -19.33
C ARG A 169 24.25 4.33 -19.66
N ARG A 170 23.76 3.70 -20.73
CA ARG A 170 22.34 3.70 -21.08
C ARG A 170 21.63 2.55 -20.42
N TRP A 171 20.48 2.84 -19.84
CA TRP A 171 19.57 1.89 -19.23
C TRP A 171 18.32 1.71 -20.10
N SER A 172 17.91 0.47 -20.32
CA SER A 172 16.66 0.15 -21.02
C SER A 172 15.44 0.50 -20.14
N TRP A 173 15.56 0.29 -18.83
CA TRP A 173 14.49 0.47 -17.86
C TRP A 173 15.02 0.87 -16.48
N ALA A 174 14.17 1.54 -15.69
CA ALA A 174 14.43 1.86 -14.28
C ALA A 174 13.14 1.85 -13.45
N SER A 175 13.20 1.34 -12.21
CA SER A 175 12.12 1.42 -11.23
C SER A 175 11.96 2.84 -10.69
N ARG A 176 10.96 3.07 -9.83
CA ARG A 176 10.95 4.28 -8.99
C ARG A 176 12.05 4.16 -7.93
N LEU A 177 12.53 5.31 -7.45
CA LEU A 177 13.38 5.37 -6.28
C LEU A 177 12.52 5.15 -5.04
N THR A 178 12.83 4.11 -4.28
CA THR A 178 12.16 3.80 -3.02
C THR A 178 13.22 3.57 -1.95
N ASN A 179 13.12 4.26 -0.81
CA ASN A 179 14.08 4.15 0.28
C ASN A 179 15.55 4.32 -0.18
N GLY A 180 15.79 5.26 -1.09
CA GLY A 180 17.12 5.57 -1.63
C GLY A 180 17.68 4.55 -2.63
N ARG A 181 16.91 3.51 -2.98
CA ARG A 181 17.30 2.44 -3.89
C ARG A 181 16.42 2.41 -5.13
N LEU A 182 16.97 1.97 -6.25
CA LEU A 182 16.19 1.62 -7.44
C LEU A 182 16.78 0.39 -8.12
N LEU A 183 15.96 -0.24 -8.95
CA LEU A 183 16.39 -1.23 -9.93
C LEU A 183 16.61 -0.55 -11.29
N VAL A 184 17.66 -0.95 -11.98
CA VAL A 184 17.95 -0.55 -13.37
C VAL A 184 18.26 -1.77 -14.22
N GLN A 185 17.79 -1.76 -15.47
CA GLN A 185 18.08 -2.80 -16.45
C GLN A 185 19.01 -2.25 -17.52
N SER A 186 20.15 -2.90 -17.73
CA SER A 186 21.09 -2.55 -18.81
C SER A 186 20.57 -3.04 -20.16
N VAL A 187 21.15 -2.52 -21.25
CA VAL A 187 20.73 -2.84 -22.62
C VAL A 187 20.91 -4.33 -22.96
N ASP A 188 21.81 -5.03 -22.28
CA ASP A 188 22.02 -6.49 -22.37
C ASP A 188 21.03 -7.32 -21.53
N GLY A 189 20.15 -6.66 -20.75
CA GLY A 189 19.12 -7.30 -19.96
C GLY A 189 19.47 -7.55 -18.49
N ALA A 190 20.68 -7.23 -18.04
CA ALA A 190 21.06 -7.43 -16.64
C ALA A 190 20.34 -6.46 -15.69
N ILE A 191 19.89 -6.96 -14.54
CA ILE A 191 19.24 -6.16 -13.50
C ILE A 191 20.23 -5.83 -12.40
N HIS A 192 20.30 -4.55 -12.05
CA HIS A 192 21.13 -4.05 -10.97
C HIS A 192 20.26 -3.33 -9.93
N GLU A 193 20.59 -3.47 -8.65
CA GLU A 193 20.15 -2.54 -7.61
C GLU A 193 21.21 -1.46 -7.44
N GLY A 194 20.79 -0.21 -7.39
CA GLY A 194 21.69 0.91 -7.16
C GLY A 194 21.17 1.94 -6.17
N ILE A 195 22.12 2.57 -5.49
CA ILE A 195 21.91 3.76 -4.66
C ILE A 195 22.51 4.95 -5.41
N PRO A 196 21.69 5.76 -6.10
CA PRO A 196 22.18 6.88 -6.88
C PRO A 196 22.55 8.07 -5.99
N ASN A 197 23.54 8.83 -6.42
CA ASN A 197 23.84 10.16 -5.89
C ASN A 197 23.83 11.19 -7.05
N PRO A 198 23.94 12.50 -6.78
CA PRO A 198 23.88 13.51 -7.86
C PRO A 198 25.04 13.43 -8.88
N PHE A 199 26.06 12.61 -8.63
CA PHE A 199 27.31 12.52 -9.41
C PHE A 199 27.59 11.12 -9.96
N GLY A 200 26.77 10.12 -9.64
CA GLY A 200 27.05 8.71 -9.93
C GLY A 200 26.23 7.77 -9.05
N TRP A 201 26.89 6.71 -8.58
CA TRP A 201 26.32 5.70 -7.69
C TRP A 201 27.15 5.62 -6.42
N ASP A 202 26.49 5.56 -5.27
CA ASP A 202 27.11 5.13 -4.02
C ASP A 202 27.33 3.60 -4.01
N SER A 203 26.37 2.87 -4.59
CA SER A 203 26.48 1.44 -4.88
C SER A 203 25.71 1.08 -6.15
N LEU A 204 26.22 0.08 -6.87
CA LEU A 204 25.55 -0.52 -8.02
C LEU A 204 25.92 -2.00 -8.07
N GLU A 205 25.00 -2.86 -7.64
CA GLU A 205 25.19 -4.30 -7.53
C GLU A 205 24.33 -5.01 -8.56
N GLN A 206 24.92 -5.92 -9.33
CA GLN A 206 24.19 -6.75 -10.28
C GLN A 206 23.49 -7.88 -9.53
N LEU A 207 22.17 -7.95 -9.65
CA LEU A 207 21.33 -8.97 -9.01
C LEU A 207 20.96 -10.11 -9.95
N ILE A 208 20.85 -9.84 -11.25
CA ILE A 208 20.47 -10.81 -12.28
C ILE A 208 21.34 -10.57 -13.53
N GLU A 209 21.88 -11.64 -14.10
CA GLU A 209 22.71 -11.57 -15.31
C GLU A 209 21.91 -11.22 -16.56
N THR A 210 20.89 -11.99 -16.93
CA THR A 210 20.03 -11.73 -18.10
C THR A 210 18.70 -12.47 -17.97
N GLY A 211 17.76 -12.24 -18.89
CA GLY A 211 16.58 -13.11 -19.07
C GLY A 211 15.31 -12.65 -18.34
N VAL A 212 15.29 -11.42 -17.82
CA VAL A 212 14.10 -10.82 -17.21
C VAL A 212 13.76 -9.53 -17.92
N ASP A 213 12.51 -9.42 -18.39
CA ASP A 213 11.98 -8.20 -19.03
C ASP A 213 11.05 -7.47 -18.06
N PRO A 214 11.53 -6.41 -17.37
CA PRO A 214 10.76 -5.71 -16.35
C PRO A 214 9.68 -4.84 -16.98
N LEU A 215 8.45 -4.99 -16.47
CA LEU A 215 7.37 -4.04 -16.72
C LEU A 215 7.39 -2.95 -15.64
N GLU A 216 7.32 -3.34 -14.37
CA GLU A 216 7.33 -2.44 -13.21
C GLU A 216 7.89 -3.15 -11.97
N ALA A 217 8.29 -2.40 -10.94
CA ALA A 217 8.77 -2.98 -9.69
C ALA A 217 8.28 -2.16 -8.50
N ALA A 218 8.07 -2.85 -7.38
CA ALA A 218 7.69 -2.27 -6.11
C ALA A 218 8.61 -2.81 -5.01
N MET A 219 8.97 -1.96 -4.06
CA MET A 219 9.71 -2.37 -2.86
C MET A 219 8.71 -2.76 -1.77
N THR A 220 9.08 -3.72 -0.95
CA THR A 220 8.42 -4.07 0.31
C THR A 220 9.45 -4.18 1.43
N GLY A 221 9.00 -4.42 2.65
CA GLY A 221 9.85 -4.57 3.83
C GLY A 221 10.73 -5.84 3.81
N ASP A 222 10.59 -6.70 2.82
CA ASP A 222 11.40 -7.91 2.60
C ASP A 222 12.15 -7.94 1.26
N GLY A 223 12.06 -6.88 0.45
CA GLY A 223 12.87 -6.71 -0.76
C GLY A 223 12.11 -6.17 -1.95
N TRP A 224 12.68 -6.36 -3.14
CA TRP A 224 12.05 -5.95 -4.39
C TRP A 224 11.15 -7.04 -4.94
N TRP A 225 10.01 -6.58 -5.47
CA TRP A 225 9.10 -7.36 -6.29
C TRP A 225 9.06 -6.76 -7.69
N MET A 226 9.26 -7.60 -8.69
CA MET A 226 9.26 -7.20 -10.09
C MET A 226 8.10 -7.86 -10.81
N LEU A 227 7.31 -7.05 -11.50
CA LEU A 227 6.35 -7.49 -12.48
C LEU A 227 7.04 -7.57 -13.84
N THR A 228 7.04 -8.75 -14.45
CA THR A 228 7.61 -8.98 -15.78
C THR A 228 6.60 -8.67 -16.88
N MET A 229 7.08 -8.50 -18.12
CA MET A 229 6.24 -8.28 -19.30
C MET A 229 5.26 -9.44 -19.59
N ASP A 230 5.59 -10.66 -19.15
CA ASP A 230 4.73 -11.85 -19.23
C ASP A 230 3.63 -11.87 -18.16
N GLY A 231 3.62 -10.88 -17.26
CA GLY A 231 2.62 -10.68 -16.23
C GLY A 231 2.82 -11.54 -14.98
N VAL A 232 4.06 -11.95 -14.76
CA VAL A 232 4.50 -12.72 -13.60
C VAL A 232 5.16 -11.78 -12.58
N LEU A 233 4.89 -12.03 -11.31
CA LEU A 233 5.46 -11.33 -10.17
C LEU A 233 6.53 -12.19 -9.54
N ASP A 234 7.77 -11.72 -9.61
CA ASP A 234 8.95 -12.41 -9.08
C ASP A 234 9.65 -11.54 -8.03
N ARG A 235 10.27 -12.18 -7.05
CA ARG A 235 11.15 -11.50 -6.10
C ARG A 235 12.52 -11.23 -6.71
N ILE A 236 13.13 -10.13 -6.31
CA ILE A 236 14.48 -9.73 -6.74
C ILE A 236 15.38 -9.52 -5.51
N PRO A 237 16.50 -10.27 -5.38
CA PRO A 237 16.94 -11.35 -6.26
C PRO A 237 15.99 -12.57 -6.25
N PRO A 238 15.97 -13.40 -7.31
CA PRO A 238 15.08 -14.55 -7.42
C PRO A 238 15.26 -15.53 -6.27
N THR A 239 14.13 -15.97 -5.70
CA THR A 239 14.07 -17.03 -4.69
C THR A 239 13.18 -18.15 -5.24
N GLU A 240 13.57 -19.41 -5.03
CA GLU A 240 12.80 -20.56 -5.54
C GLU A 240 11.37 -20.55 -4.99
N GLY A 241 10.38 -20.70 -5.87
CA GLY A 241 8.96 -20.83 -5.51
C GLY A 241 8.20 -19.52 -5.32
N GLU A 242 8.84 -18.35 -5.45
CA GLU A 242 8.20 -17.03 -5.29
C GLU A 242 7.91 -16.37 -6.65
N SER A 243 7.09 -17.04 -7.46
CA SER A 243 6.65 -16.58 -8.77
C SER A 243 5.14 -16.72 -8.90
N TRP A 244 4.44 -15.60 -9.12
CA TRP A 244 2.97 -15.58 -9.10
C TRP A 244 2.35 -14.81 -10.26
N PRO A 245 1.18 -15.22 -10.78
CA PRO A 245 0.49 -14.46 -11.81
C PRO A 245 -0.08 -13.16 -11.22
N ALA A 246 0.37 -12.02 -11.73
CA ALA A 246 0.01 -10.69 -11.19
C ALA A 246 -0.69 -9.78 -12.20
N GLY A 247 -0.44 -9.95 -13.50
CA GLY A 247 -1.10 -9.17 -14.55
C GLY A 247 -0.21 -8.08 -15.12
N VAL A 248 -0.66 -6.82 -15.11
CA VAL A 248 -0.01 -5.71 -15.82
C VAL A 248 0.25 -4.47 -14.96
N HIS A 249 -0.18 -4.48 -13.69
CA HIS A 249 0.15 -3.43 -12.73
C HIS A 249 0.57 -4.02 -11.39
N ILE A 250 1.52 -3.35 -10.73
CA ILE A 250 1.96 -3.61 -9.36
C ILE A 250 2.09 -2.28 -8.60
N SER A 251 1.70 -2.27 -7.33
CA SER A 251 1.98 -1.17 -6.41
C SER A 251 2.17 -1.73 -5.01
N SER A 252 2.92 -1.02 -4.16
CA SER A 252 3.10 -1.37 -2.75
C SER A 252 2.95 -0.13 -1.86
N ASN A 253 2.76 -0.36 -0.57
CA ASN A 253 2.91 0.65 0.48
C ASN A 253 4.35 0.74 1.01
N ASP A 254 5.32 0.14 0.32
CA ASP A 254 6.74 0.06 0.69
C ASP A 254 7.03 -0.74 1.97
N SER A 255 6.05 -1.47 2.51
CA SER A 255 6.21 -2.28 3.72
C SER A 255 5.66 -3.70 3.59
N ASP A 256 4.36 -3.88 3.63
CA ASP A 256 3.74 -5.16 3.96
C ASP A 256 2.51 -5.47 3.12
N ILE A 257 2.20 -4.63 2.15
CA ILE A 257 1.09 -4.77 1.22
C ILE A 257 1.61 -4.65 -0.21
N ILE A 258 1.15 -5.53 -1.09
CA ILE A 258 1.28 -5.39 -2.54
C ILE A 258 -0.13 -5.43 -3.13
N THR A 259 -0.39 -4.61 -4.13
CA THR A 259 -1.58 -4.75 -4.97
C THR A 259 -1.15 -5.05 -6.39
N THR A 260 -1.79 -6.04 -7.02
CA THR A 260 -1.57 -6.35 -8.43
C THR A 260 -2.88 -6.28 -9.19
N ALA A 261 -2.81 -6.00 -10.48
CA ALA A 261 -3.99 -5.97 -11.33
C ALA A 261 -3.73 -6.57 -12.72
N THR A 262 -4.67 -7.38 -13.19
CA THR A 262 -4.74 -7.81 -14.59
C THR A 262 -5.32 -6.71 -15.47
N ARG A 263 -5.06 -6.82 -16.79
CA ARG A 263 -5.61 -5.88 -17.76
C ARG A 263 -7.13 -5.84 -17.75
N ASP A 264 -7.78 -6.98 -17.49
CA ASP A 264 -9.22 -7.16 -17.62
C ASP A 264 -10.00 -6.92 -16.31
N GLY A 265 -9.35 -6.36 -15.29
CA GLY A 265 -10.05 -5.87 -14.08
C GLY A 265 -9.89 -6.71 -12.83
N LEU A 266 -9.21 -7.86 -12.86
CA LEU A 266 -8.93 -8.64 -11.65
C LEU A 266 -7.86 -7.93 -10.82
N ILE A 267 -8.25 -7.47 -9.63
CA ILE A 267 -7.39 -6.85 -8.61
C ILE A 267 -7.12 -7.87 -7.51
N ARG A 268 -5.88 -7.94 -7.02
CA ARG A 268 -5.50 -8.77 -5.88
C ARG A 268 -4.75 -7.95 -4.85
N TRP A 269 -5.16 -8.12 -3.59
CA TRP A 269 -4.51 -7.53 -2.43
C TRP A 269 -3.70 -8.58 -1.70
N TRP A 270 -2.39 -8.38 -1.66
CA TRP A 270 -1.42 -9.29 -1.07
C TRP A 270 -0.93 -8.74 0.25
N GLU A 271 -0.86 -9.60 1.26
CA GLU A 271 -0.36 -9.25 2.58
C GLU A 271 0.91 -10.03 2.89
N SER A 272 1.86 -9.34 3.52
CA SER A 272 3.09 -9.98 3.97
C SER A 272 2.84 -10.95 5.12
N PRO A 273 3.71 -11.97 5.29
CA PRO A 273 3.66 -12.90 6.41
C PRO A 273 3.65 -12.22 7.78
N LYS A 274 4.35 -11.08 7.90
CA LYS A 274 4.46 -10.30 9.13
C LYS A 274 3.12 -9.65 9.49
N LEU A 275 2.43 -9.06 8.51
CA LEU A 275 1.13 -8.42 8.71
C LEU A 275 0.06 -9.43 9.11
N ILE A 276 0.05 -10.58 8.43
CA ILE A 276 -0.83 -11.71 8.71
C ILE A 276 -0.65 -12.21 10.14
N SER A 277 0.59 -12.49 10.53
CA SER A 277 0.92 -12.98 11.87
C SER A 277 0.50 -11.99 12.96
N LYS A 278 0.68 -10.69 12.69
CA LYS A 278 0.25 -9.61 13.59
C LYS A 278 -1.27 -9.59 13.75
N ARG A 279 -2.03 -9.69 12.66
CA ARG A 279 -3.51 -9.74 12.70
C ARG A 279 -4.02 -10.97 13.44
N ASP A 280 -3.47 -12.15 13.16
CA ASP A 280 -3.85 -13.40 13.83
C ASP A 280 -3.61 -13.32 15.35
N PHE A 281 -2.51 -12.70 15.76
CA PHE A 281 -2.23 -12.47 17.18
C PHE A 281 -3.28 -11.56 17.83
N PHE A 282 -3.61 -10.42 17.19
CA PHE A 282 -4.63 -9.51 17.71
C PHE A 282 -6.02 -10.14 17.77
N LEU A 283 -6.43 -10.90 16.74
CA LEU A 283 -7.70 -11.60 16.71
C LEU A 283 -7.81 -12.62 17.85
N ARG A 284 -6.76 -13.43 18.07
CA ARG A 284 -6.73 -14.39 19.18
C ARG A 284 -6.85 -13.71 20.54
N LYS A 285 -6.18 -12.57 20.71
CA LYS A 285 -6.26 -11.78 21.93
C LYS A 285 -7.68 -11.28 22.16
N LEU A 286 -8.31 -10.68 21.15
CA LEU A 286 -9.67 -10.14 21.24
C LEU A 286 -10.72 -11.23 21.51
N VAL A 287 -10.62 -12.38 20.85
CA VAL A 287 -11.49 -13.54 21.12
C VAL A 287 -11.31 -14.07 22.54
N SER A 288 -10.08 -14.08 23.06
CA SER A 288 -9.80 -14.49 24.44
C SER A 288 -10.41 -13.52 25.46
N GLU A 289 -10.25 -12.21 25.24
CA GLU A 289 -10.81 -11.17 26.10
C GLU A 289 -12.36 -11.21 26.09
N GLU A 290 -12.97 -11.40 24.93
CA GLU A 290 -14.42 -11.52 24.79
C GLU A 290 -14.94 -12.78 25.49
N ARG A 291 -14.26 -13.92 25.34
CA ARG A 291 -14.60 -15.16 26.08
C ARG A 291 -14.51 -14.97 27.60
N GLN A 292 -13.48 -14.28 28.09
CA GLN A 292 -13.35 -13.97 29.51
C GLN A 292 -14.47 -13.05 29.99
N ARG A 293 -14.87 -12.05 29.18
CA ARG A 293 -16.01 -11.18 29.51
C ARG A 293 -17.31 -11.97 29.60
N VAL A 294 -17.59 -12.82 28.62
CA VAL A 294 -18.79 -13.66 28.62
C VAL A 294 -18.80 -14.66 29.79
N ASP A 295 -17.66 -15.29 30.10
CA ASP A 295 -17.53 -16.18 31.28
C ASP A 295 -17.79 -15.41 32.58
N TRP A 296 -17.25 -14.19 32.71
CA TRP A 296 -17.51 -13.33 33.86
C TRP A 296 -19.00 -12.96 33.99
N GLU A 297 -19.63 -12.51 32.90
CA GLU A 297 -21.06 -12.16 32.88
C GLU A 297 -21.94 -13.36 33.26
N GLN A 298 -21.65 -14.54 32.70
CA GLN A 298 -22.37 -15.78 33.04
C GLN A 298 -22.21 -16.14 34.52
N ARG A 299 -20.97 -16.04 35.04
CA ARG A 299 -20.69 -16.31 36.46
C ARG A 299 -21.38 -15.31 37.38
N GLN A 300 -21.47 -14.05 36.98
CA GLN A 300 -22.22 -13.04 37.73
C GLN A 300 -23.71 -13.36 37.79
N VAL A 301 -24.33 -13.74 36.66
CA VAL A 301 -25.74 -14.14 36.61
C VAL A 301 -26.01 -15.37 37.50
N ILE A 302 -25.14 -16.38 37.44
CA ILE A 302 -25.27 -17.57 38.31
C ILE A 302 -25.10 -17.18 39.78
N PHE A 303 -24.22 -16.22 40.08
CA PHE A 303 -24.00 -15.75 41.45
C PHE A 303 -25.20 -14.97 41.99
N GLU A 304 -25.77 -14.06 41.20
CA GLU A 304 -26.99 -13.33 41.55
C GLU A 304 -28.16 -14.31 41.76
N ALA A 305 -28.33 -15.29 40.86
CA ALA A 305 -29.33 -16.34 41.03
C ALA A 305 -29.10 -17.22 42.27
N ALA A 306 -27.84 -17.48 42.65
CA ALA A 306 -27.50 -18.20 43.86
C ALA A 306 -27.87 -17.40 45.11
N ARG A 307 -27.58 -16.08 45.11
CA ARG A 307 -27.93 -15.16 46.20
C ARG A 307 -29.45 -15.03 46.35
N ASP A 308 -30.17 -14.86 45.24
CA ASP A 308 -31.63 -14.79 45.25
C ASP A 308 -32.25 -16.09 45.77
N ALA A 309 -31.72 -17.25 45.37
CA ALA A 309 -32.17 -18.55 45.88
C ALA A 309 -31.92 -18.70 47.39
N GLU A 310 -30.79 -18.18 47.89
CA GLU A 310 -30.47 -18.14 49.31
C GLU A 310 -31.42 -17.23 50.09
N GLU A 311 -31.66 -16.00 49.61
CA GLU A 311 -32.57 -15.02 50.21
C GLU A 311 -34.02 -15.53 50.27
N ASN A 312 -34.45 -16.30 49.26
CA ASN A 312 -35.77 -16.92 49.20
C ASN A 312 -35.88 -18.27 49.95
N GLY A 313 -34.82 -18.71 50.65
CA GLY A 313 -34.82 -19.95 51.44
C GLY A 313 -34.75 -21.25 50.64
N LEU A 314 -34.45 -21.19 49.33
CA LEU A 314 -34.27 -22.35 48.45
C LEU A 314 -32.84 -22.89 48.56
N LEU A 315 -32.45 -23.34 49.75
CA LEU A 315 -31.06 -23.64 50.12
C LEU A 315 -30.38 -24.71 49.23
N THR A 316 -31.10 -25.75 48.81
CA THR A 316 -30.56 -26.78 47.91
C THR A 316 -30.16 -26.19 46.55
N ARG A 317 -30.98 -25.29 46.00
CA ARG A 317 -30.73 -24.63 44.71
C ARG A 317 -29.57 -23.63 44.82
N ALA A 318 -29.49 -22.90 45.93
CA ALA A 318 -28.37 -22.01 46.20
C ALA A 318 -27.03 -22.78 46.27
N ILE A 319 -27.00 -23.93 46.96
CA ILE A 319 -25.82 -24.80 47.05
C ILE A 319 -25.36 -25.26 45.65
N GLU A 320 -26.28 -25.75 44.80
CA GLU A 320 -25.93 -26.19 43.44
C GLU A 320 -25.30 -25.07 42.60
N LEU A 321 -25.87 -23.86 42.67
CA LEU A 321 -25.37 -22.71 41.90
C LEU A 321 -24.01 -22.22 42.42
N TYR A 322 -23.81 -22.12 43.74
CA TYR A 322 -22.49 -21.76 44.31
C TYR A 322 -21.43 -22.84 44.05
N ASN A 323 -21.80 -24.11 44.04
CA ASN A 323 -20.88 -25.21 43.75
C ASN A 323 -20.46 -25.19 42.27
N THR A 324 -21.38 -24.85 41.36
CA THR A 324 -21.09 -24.61 39.93
C THR A 324 -20.11 -23.46 39.72
N LEU A 325 -20.16 -22.44 40.59
CA LEU A 325 -19.21 -21.32 40.62
C LEU A 325 -17.87 -21.66 41.31
N GLY A 326 -17.75 -22.83 41.96
CA GLY A 326 -16.57 -23.21 42.75
C GLY A 326 -16.44 -22.48 44.08
N ARG A 327 -17.51 -21.82 44.57
CA ARG A 327 -17.52 -21.05 45.83
C ARG A 327 -17.75 -21.94 47.05
N GLN A 328 -16.74 -22.73 47.39
CA GLN A 328 -16.81 -23.75 48.45
C GLN A 328 -17.08 -23.17 49.85
N GLU A 329 -16.65 -21.94 50.12
CA GLU A 329 -16.91 -21.28 51.41
C GLU A 329 -18.40 -20.95 51.60
N ASP A 330 -19.06 -20.43 50.56
CA ASP A 330 -20.50 -20.14 50.59
C ASP A 330 -21.33 -21.43 50.68
N VAL A 331 -20.90 -22.50 49.99
CA VAL A 331 -21.53 -23.82 50.12
C VAL A 331 -21.46 -24.35 51.56
N ARG A 332 -20.28 -24.26 52.22
CA ARG A 332 -20.14 -24.68 53.63
C ARG A 332 -20.99 -23.82 54.57
N ARG A 333 -21.07 -22.50 54.33
CA ARG A 333 -21.93 -21.59 55.11
C ARG A 333 -23.38 -22.04 55.07
N ILE A 334 -23.91 -22.29 53.87
CA ILE A 334 -25.33 -22.65 53.69
C ILE A 334 -25.63 -24.03 54.28
N LEU A 335 -24.71 -24.99 54.14
CA LEU A 335 -24.86 -26.31 54.78
C LEU A 335 -24.91 -26.20 56.31
N ALA A 336 -24.06 -25.37 56.92
CA ALA A 336 -24.08 -25.13 58.36
C ALA A 336 -25.39 -24.47 58.83
N ILE A 337 -25.94 -23.53 58.05
CA ILE A 337 -27.24 -22.90 58.34
C ILE A 337 -28.38 -23.93 58.25
N ARG A 338 -28.33 -24.82 57.26
CA ARG A 338 -29.30 -25.91 57.09
C ARG A 338 -29.27 -26.91 58.24
N GLU A 339 -28.09 -27.24 58.76
CA GLU A 339 -27.91 -28.14 59.91
C GLU A 339 -28.32 -27.51 61.25
N ALA A 340 -28.23 -26.18 61.38
CA ALA A 340 -28.65 -25.45 62.58
C ALA A 340 -30.14 -25.10 62.62
N GLY A 341 -30.83 -25.16 61.48
CA GLY A 341 -32.25 -24.80 61.33
C GLY A 341 -33.23 -25.98 61.22
N GLY A 342 -32.74 -27.22 61.36
CA GLY A 342 -33.56 -28.42 61.58
C GLY A 342 -33.55 -28.81 63.05
#